data_AF-A0A2U1BBE6-F1
#
_entry.id   AF-A0A2U1BBE6-F1
#
_cell.length_a   1.000
_cell.length_b   1.000
_cell.length_c   1.000
_cell.angle_alpha   90.00
_cell.angle_beta   90.00
_cell.angle_gamma   90.00
#
_symmetry.space_group_name_H-M   'P 1'
#
loop_
_entity.id
_entity.type
_entity.pdbx_description
1 polymer ?
#
loop_
_entity_poly.entity_id
_entity_poly.type
_entity_poly.pdbx_seq_one_letter_code
_entity_poly.pdbx_strand_id
1 'polypeptide(L)'
;MADKNIPISAIETAIETVLAEAPDGKFTMAELLKAISAGKSQTLQGRVERTVDGDGRFFSDGKGNFQLRSEFFRNREFLITPDAWEIENDMLFPGHRFAPFVNPEIFPSEVKLIDADGQPVPKKEVTAPLSQVFHYHLLLGSEQVFDFFVADSPANSRIRNSAQPGDMVTLNTFDLSVFFKKHRFSVGDALLCKVVDYEDGIIEFRYLSGENRQESKLKAYVEAFEAALGIVFDRFENYLEIPEQLSWAHYAGRATLPAAADSASDDEFLRRASGIEINFDQEHTVLARKSEAPEDAAADLPEGVTFSRGETGDIAALLREIGSPLTPVEIDSFILDNCHARELEFEDFFARAFGREKLNFTDEGQQAVFYNYIEDRFEELTGEYNRYDDEPKAPLRSTVMELVEDRLNFFDFLSNENASPEQLPHDEMHRLAEIAMQLNEILKLLNNPGFTPDNAELDRLTETVELRADDQDALIGRLTDRFADGGCGHDHHGDDCDCGCCHHK
;
A
#
# COMPACT_ATOMS: atom_id res chain seq x y z
N MET A 1 4.75 -50.36 -29.65
CA MET A 1 5.67 -50.34 -28.50
C MET A 1 4.81 -50.13 -27.26
N ALA A 2 5.08 -50.80 -26.15
CA ALA A 2 4.27 -50.62 -24.93
C ALA A 2 4.41 -49.16 -24.45
N ASP A 3 3.29 -48.49 -24.17
CA ASP A 3 3.20 -47.06 -23.79
C ASP A 3 4.10 -46.65 -22.60
N LYS A 4 4.63 -47.63 -21.85
CA LYS A 4 5.46 -47.41 -20.67
C LYS A 4 6.92 -47.05 -20.96
N ASN A 5 7.42 -47.21 -22.20
CA ASN A 5 8.87 -47.07 -22.50
C ASN A 5 9.27 -45.86 -23.36
N ILE A 6 8.38 -44.88 -23.60
CA ILE A 6 8.78 -43.66 -24.32
C ILE A 6 9.65 -42.80 -23.39
N PRO A 7 10.90 -42.47 -23.78
CA PRO A 7 11.78 -41.62 -22.97
C PRO A 7 11.34 -40.15 -23.04
N ILE A 8 11.68 -39.35 -22.03
CA ILE A 8 11.37 -37.91 -21.99
C ILE A 8 11.95 -37.19 -23.21
N SER A 9 13.17 -37.55 -23.64
CA SER A 9 13.81 -36.98 -24.82
C SER A 9 13.01 -37.16 -26.13
N ALA A 10 12.21 -38.23 -26.24
CA ALA A 10 11.32 -38.42 -27.38
C ALA A 10 10.09 -37.50 -27.31
N ILE A 11 9.62 -37.17 -26.10
CA ILE A 11 8.56 -36.18 -25.88
C ILE A 11 9.09 -34.78 -26.22
N GLU A 12 10.27 -34.41 -25.72
CA GLU A 12 10.95 -33.14 -26.03
C GLU A 12 11.17 -32.97 -27.54
N THR A 13 11.70 -34.00 -28.22
CA THR A 13 11.87 -33.98 -29.68
C THR A 13 10.54 -33.77 -30.42
N ALA A 14 9.46 -34.38 -29.92
CA ALA A 14 8.13 -34.20 -30.51
C ALA A 14 7.59 -32.78 -30.29
N ILE A 15 7.84 -32.18 -29.12
CA ILE A 15 7.51 -30.77 -28.86
C ILE A 15 8.20 -29.87 -29.88
N GLU A 16 9.52 -30.01 -30.06
CA GLU A 16 10.27 -29.20 -31.03
C GLU A 16 9.79 -29.41 -32.47
N THR A 17 9.43 -30.65 -32.83
CA THR A 17 8.90 -30.97 -34.16
C THR A 17 7.56 -30.28 -34.41
N VAL A 18 6.64 -30.36 -33.45
CA VAL A 18 5.30 -29.77 -33.57
C VAL A 18 5.39 -28.23 -33.58
N LEU A 19 6.28 -27.65 -32.77
CA LEU A 19 6.53 -26.20 -32.76
C LEU A 19 7.07 -25.68 -34.08
N ALA A 20 7.97 -26.41 -34.73
CA ALA A 20 8.48 -26.04 -36.04
C ALA A 20 7.37 -25.95 -37.12
N GLU A 21 6.24 -26.65 -36.91
CA GLU A 21 5.06 -26.64 -37.78
C GLU A 21 3.96 -25.65 -37.31
N ALA A 22 4.12 -25.04 -36.12
CA ALA A 22 3.14 -24.17 -35.48
C ALA A 22 3.59 -22.70 -35.46
N PRO A 23 3.31 -21.90 -36.51
CA PRO A 23 3.83 -20.55 -36.64
C PRO A 23 3.29 -19.54 -35.61
N ASP A 24 2.18 -19.84 -34.92
CA ASP A 24 1.65 -19.03 -33.83
C ASP A 24 1.97 -19.61 -32.44
N GLY A 25 2.89 -20.59 -32.38
CA GLY A 25 3.35 -21.23 -31.15
C GLY A 25 2.30 -22.07 -30.44
N LYS A 26 1.19 -22.42 -31.11
CA LYS A 26 0.11 -23.21 -30.52
C LYS A 26 0.09 -24.63 -31.04
N PHE A 27 -0.17 -25.57 -30.14
CA PHE A 27 -0.35 -26.96 -30.51
C PHE A 27 -1.24 -27.70 -29.51
N THR A 28 -1.64 -28.90 -29.89
CA THR A 28 -2.55 -29.74 -29.12
C THR A 28 -1.89 -31.03 -28.67
N MET A 29 -2.42 -31.62 -27.60
CA MET A 29 -2.06 -32.97 -27.16
C MET A 29 -2.21 -34.00 -28.29
N ALA A 30 -3.20 -33.83 -29.17
CA ALA A 30 -3.42 -34.75 -30.29
C ALA A 30 -2.28 -34.70 -31.32
N GLU A 31 -1.75 -33.51 -31.61
CA GLU A 31 -0.59 -33.32 -32.50
C GLU A 31 0.69 -33.89 -31.88
N LEU A 32 0.91 -33.67 -30.59
CA LEU A 32 2.05 -34.26 -29.87
C LEU A 32 2.01 -35.79 -29.88
N LEU A 33 0.87 -36.41 -29.55
CA LEU A 33 0.76 -37.88 -29.57
C LEU A 33 0.98 -38.46 -30.96
N LYS A 34 0.56 -37.74 -32.01
CA LYS A 34 0.80 -38.10 -33.40
C LYS A 34 2.29 -38.04 -33.74
N ALA A 35 3.00 -36.99 -33.32
CA ALA A 35 4.43 -36.84 -33.53
C ALA A 35 5.25 -37.92 -32.80
N ILE A 36 4.84 -38.31 -31.59
CA ILE A 36 5.46 -39.42 -30.82
C ILE A 36 5.15 -40.80 -31.46
N SER A 37 4.29 -40.86 -32.48
CA SER A 37 3.83 -42.10 -33.12
C SER A 37 3.24 -43.11 -32.13
N ALA A 38 2.57 -42.60 -31.09
CA ALA A 38 2.06 -43.40 -29.99
C ALA A 38 0.54 -43.56 -30.00
N GLY A 39 0.06 -44.58 -29.29
CA GLY A 39 -1.38 -44.83 -29.12
C GLY A 39 -2.03 -43.81 -28.18
N LYS A 40 -3.37 -43.79 -28.15
CA LYS A 40 -4.17 -42.90 -27.28
C LYS A 40 -4.24 -43.39 -25.82
N SER A 41 -3.14 -43.88 -25.30
CA SER A 41 -3.07 -44.43 -23.94
C SER A 41 -3.15 -43.32 -22.91
N GLN A 42 -4.07 -43.43 -21.95
CA GLN A 42 -4.24 -42.43 -20.89
C GLN A 42 -2.96 -42.24 -20.06
N THR A 43 -2.18 -43.31 -19.84
CA THR A 43 -0.92 -43.22 -19.08
C THR A 43 0.13 -42.41 -19.81
N LEU A 44 0.19 -42.52 -21.15
CA LEU A 44 1.13 -41.72 -21.94
C LEU A 44 0.67 -40.26 -22.01
N GLN A 45 -0.63 -40.02 -22.22
CA GLN A 45 -1.20 -38.68 -22.21
C GLN A 45 -0.86 -37.92 -20.94
N GLY A 46 -1.13 -38.51 -19.77
CA GLY A 46 -0.79 -37.88 -18.49
C GLY A 46 0.72 -37.76 -18.22
N ARG A 47 1.58 -38.45 -18.97
CA ARG A 47 3.04 -38.21 -18.92
C ARG A 47 3.44 -37.03 -19.80
N VAL A 48 2.95 -37.00 -21.04
CA VAL A 48 3.19 -35.88 -21.98
C VAL A 48 2.66 -34.58 -21.39
N GLU A 49 1.44 -34.60 -20.83
CA GLU A 49 0.83 -33.43 -20.20
C GLU A 49 1.69 -32.89 -19.06
N ARG A 50 2.12 -33.74 -18.12
CA ARG A 50 3.03 -33.33 -17.04
C ARG A 50 4.39 -32.84 -17.54
N THR A 51 4.91 -33.38 -18.64
CA THR A 51 6.17 -32.91 -19.23
C THR A 51 6.01 -31.52 -19.83
N VAL A 52 4.90 -31.26 -20.54
CA VAL A 52 4.65 -29.94 -21.14
C VAL A 52 4.24 -28.91 -20.08
N ASP A 53 3.40 -29.30 -19.11
CA ASP A 53 3.00 -28.42 -17.99
C ASP A 53 4.20 -28.08 -17.08
N GLY A 54 5.21 -28.94 -17.00
CA GLY A 54 6.46 -28.67 -16.30
C GLY A 54 7.50 -27.91 -17.13
N ASP A 55 7.23 -27.65 -18.42
CA ASP A 55 8.09 -26.87 -19.30
C ASP A 55 7.63 -25.40 -19.26
N GLY A 56 8.40 -24.56 -18.57
CA GLY A 56 8.08 -23.14 -18.33
C GLY A 56 7.91 -22.28 -19.58
N ARG A 57 8.20 -22.81 -20.78
CA ARG A 57 7.98 -22.11 -22.06
C ARG A 57 6.52 -22.02 -22.48
N PHE A 58 5.63 -22.84 -21.89
CA PHE A 58 4.25 -22.95 -22.36
C PHE A 58 3.22 -22.55 -21.33
N PHE A 59 2.17 -21.91 -21.82
CA PHE A 59 0.87 -21.97 -21.20
C PHE A 59 0.11 -23.21 -21.67
N SER A 60 -0.71 -23.75 -20.78
CA SER A 60 -1.59 -24.90 -21.00
C SER A 60 -3.00 -24.49 -20.59
N ASP A 61 -4.06 -24.93 -21.26
CA ASP A 61 -5.42 -24.64 -20.81
C ASP A 61 -6.07 -25.77 -19.98
N GLY A 62 -5.31 -26.83 -19.67
CA GLY A 62 -5.79 -28.02 -18.97
C GLY A 62 -6.78 -28.86 -19.80
N LYS A 63 -6.99 -28.52 -21.08
CA LYS A 63 -7.85 -29.24 -22.03
C LYS A 63 -7.04 -29.80 -23.20
N GLY A 64 -5.72 -29.89 -23.01
CA GLY A 64 -4.78 -30.38 -24.00
C GLY A 64 -4.43 -29.38 -25.10
N ASN A 65 -4.64 -28.07 -24.89
CA ASN A 65 -4.10 -27.03 -25.75
C ASN A 65 -2.94 -26.32 -25.06
N PHE A 66 -1.88 -26.09 -25.82
CA PHE A 66 -0.64 -25.49 -25.37
C PHE A 66 -0.29 -24.29 -26.24
N GLN A 67 0.31 -23.27 -25.63
CA GLN A 67 0.73 -22.05 -26.32
C GLN A 67 2.08 -21.58 -25.79
N LEU A 68 3.04 -21.33 -26.68
CA LEU A 68 4.33 -20.74 -26.34
C LEU A 68 4.14 -19.33 -25.75
N ARG A 69 4.77 -19.07 -24.60
CA ARG A 69 4.67 -17.79 -23.89
C ARG A 69 5.18 -16.63 -24.73
N SER A 70 6.32 -16.81 -25.40
CA SER A 70 6.89 -15.78 -26.27
C SER A 70 5.96 -15.39 -27.41
N GLU A 71 5.23 -16.33 -28.02
CA GLU A 71 4.19 -16.02 -29.02
C GLU A 71 2.90 -15.47 -28.39
N PHE A 72 2.54 -15.88 -27.18
CA PHE A 72 1.38 -15.32 -26.48
C PHE A 72 1.57 -13.84 -26.14
N PHE A 73 2.75 -13.47 -25.66
CA PHE A 73 3.07 -12.10 -25.26
C PHE A 73 3.54 -11.23 -26.43
N ARG A 74 3.98 -11.80 -27.56
CA ARG A 74 4.38 -11.02 -28.74
C ARG A 74 3.31 -9.99 -29.12
N ASN A 75 3.68 -8.71 -29.12
CA ASN A 75 2.82 -7.55 -29.36
C ASN A 75 1.67 -7.36 -28.36
N ARG A 76 1.63 -8.09 -27.24
CA ARG A 76 0.69 -7.77 -26.16
C ARG A 76 1.09 -6.48 -25.49
N GLU A 77 0.07 -5.71 -25.15
CA GLU A 77 0.21 -4.44 -24.46
C GLU A 77 -0.19 -4.59 -22.99
N PHE A 78 0.43 -3.78 -22.15
CA PHE A 78 0.15 -3.65 -20.72
C PHE A 78 0.46 -2.22 -20.27
N LEU A 79 0.07 -1.86 -19.05
CA LEU A 79 0.27 -0.50 -18.53
C LEU A 79 1.25 -0.47 -17.37
N ILE A 80 2.03 0.60 -17.34
CA ILE A 80 2.78 1.04 -16.17
C ILE A 80 2.34 2.45 -15.82
N THR A 81 2.06 2.69 -14.55
CA THR A 81 1.70 4.01 -14.03
C THR A 81 2.77 4.50 -13.08
N PRO A 82 3.65 5.43 -13.52
CA PRO A 82 4.60 6.07 -12.63
C PRO A 82 3.88 6.83 -11.51
N ASP A 83 4.45 6.80 -10.30
CA ASP A 83 3.94 7.61 -9.19
C ASP A 83 4.51 9.05 -9.19
N ALA A 84 4.07 9.86 -8.22
CA ALA A 84 4.51 11.25 -8.11
C ALA A 84 6.03 11.37 -7.96
N TRP A 85 6.66 10.47 -7.19
CA TRP A 85 8.09 10.53 -6.93
C TRP A 85 8.92 10.17 -8.18
N GLU A 86 8.50 9.15 -8.93
CA GLU A 86 9.10 8.80 -10.21
C GLU A 86 9.02 9.93 -11.23
N ILE A 87 7.87 10.59 -11.31
CA ILE A 87 7.64 11.73 -12.23
C ILE A 87 8.51 12.92 -11.83
N GLU A 88 8.53 13.29 -10.54
CA GLU A 88 9.33 14.39 -10.01
C GLU A 88 10.83 14.20 -10.21
N ASN A 89 11.30 12.94 -10.24
CA ASN A 89 12.71 12.59 -10.41
C ASN A 89 13.05 12.10 -11.83
N ASP A 90 12.14 12.27 -12.79
CA ASP A 90 12.35 11.91 -14.20
C ASP A 90 12.83 10.45 -14.38
N MET A 91 12.21 9.51 -13.67
CA MET A 91 12.65 8.12 -13.64
C MET A 91 11.52 7.11 -13.63
N LEU A 92 11.86 5.86 -13.92
CA LEU A 92 10.97 4.72 -13.74
C LEU A 92 11.77 3.53 -13.17
N PHE A 93 11.29 2.98 -12.05
CA PHE A 93 11.78 1.73 -11.50
C PHE A 93 11.25 0.56 -12.32
N PRO A 94 12.11 -0.37 -12.77
CA PRO A 94 11.66 -1.58 -13.43
C PRO A 94 10.81 -2.44 -12.50
N GLY A 95 11.38 -2.81 -11.34
CA GLY A 95 10.68 -3.51 -10.27
C GLY A 95 9.87 -4.73 -10.76
N HIS A 96 8.75 -4.99 -10.10
CA HIS A 96 7.87 -6.09 -10.49
C HIS A 96 7.09 -5.83 -11.80
N ARG A 97 7.01 -4.58 -12.28
CA ARG A 97 6.05 -4.12 -13.30
C ARG A 97 6.28 -4.70 -14.70
N PHE A 98 7.45 -5.29 -14.93
CA PHE A 98 7.79 -5.98 -16.19
C PHE A 98 7.82 -7.49 -16.05
N ALA A 99 7.97 -8.02 -14.84
CA ALA A 99 8.25 -9.43 -14.58
C ALA A 99 7.20 -10.41 -15.16
N PRO A 100 5.88 -10.10 -15.15
CA PRO A 100 4.89 -10.99 -15.76
C PRO A 100 4.99 -11.11 -17.29
N PHE A 101 5.66 -10.15 -17.96
CA PHE A 101 5.60 -9.94 -19.41
C PHE A 101 6.90 -10.29 -20.14
N VAL A 102 7.90 -10.79 -19.42
CA VAL A 102 9.21 -11.18 -19.96
C VAL A 102 9.56 -12.60 -19.52
N ASN A 103 10.59 -13.19 -20.14
CA ASN A 103 11.10 -14.49 -19.70
C ASN A 103 11.50 -14.42 -18.21
N PRO A 104 11.09 -15.38 -17.35
CA PRO A 104 11.42 -15.39 -15.92
C PRO A 104 12.93 -15.36 -15.60
N GLU A 105 13.78 -15.74 -16.55
CA GLU A 105 15.24 -15.66 -16.42
C GLU A 105 15.80 -14.23 -16.59
N ILE A 106 14.96 -13.27 -16.99
CA ILE A 106 15.35 -11.86 -17.16
C ILE A 106 15.08 -11.12 -15.86
N PHE A 107 16.14 -10.61 -15.26
CA PHE A 107 15.99 -9.75 -14.09
C PHE A 107 15.25 -8.46 -14.47
N PRO A 108 14.42 -7.88 -13.59
CA PRO A 108 13.76 -6.61 -13.84
C PRO A 108 14.70 -5.51 -14.35
N SER A 109 15.91 -5.44 -13.79
CA SER A 109 16.92 -4.47 -14.18
C SER A 109 17.62 -4.80 -15.50
N GLU A 110 17.41 -5.96 -16.11
CA GLU A 110 17.94 -6.34 -17.42
C GLU A 110 17.00 -6.00 -18.58
N VAL A 111 15.74 -5.68 -18.27
CA VAL A 111 14.73 -5.24 -19.25
C VAL A 111 15.27 -4.10 -20.10
N LYS A 112 14.98 -4.16 -21.40
CA LYS A 112 15.38 -3.17 -22.41
C LYS A 112 14.14 -2.40 -22.83
N LEU A 113 13.99 -1.20 -22.28
CA LEU A 113 12.92 -0.29 -22.64
C LEU A 113 13.33 0.54 -23.87
N ILE A 114 12.49 0.56 -24.92
CA ILE A 114 12.70 1.33 -26.14
C ILE A 114 11.51 2.26 -26.42
N ASP A 115 11.76 3.42 -27.00
CA ASP A 115 10.68 4.31 -27.45
C ASP A 115 10.05 3.84 -28.78
N ALA A 116 9.02 4.55 -29.24
CA ALA A 116 8.31 4.26 -30.49
C ALA A 116 9.20 4.36 -31.76
N ASP A 117 10.36 5.01 -31.68
CA ASP A 117 11.35 5.10 -32.75
C ASP A 117 12.43 3.99 -32.63
N GLY A 118 12.26 3.08 -31.67
CA GLY A 118 13.15 1.97 -31.38
C GLY A 118 14.45 2.39 -30.67
N GLN A 119 14.51 3.60 -30.10
CA GLN A 119 15.68 4.06 -29.37
C GLN A 119 15.66 3.56 -27.93
N PRO A 120 16.79 3.02 -27.42
CA PRO A 120 16.86 2.55 -26.05
C PRO A 120 16.79 3.71 -25.05
N VAL A 121 16.03 3.51 -23.98
CA VAL A 121 15.98 4.41 -22.84
C VAL A 121 17.23 4.23 -21.98
N PRO A 122 17.99 5.30 -21.66
CA PRO A 122 19.14 5.20 -20.78
C PRO A 122 18.75 4.74 -19.38
N LYS A 123 19.68 4.07 -18.70
CA LYS A 123 19.55 3.73 -17.27
C LYS A 123 20.39 4.68 -16.41
N LYS A 124 19.92 4.97 -15.21
CA LYS A 124 20.64 5.73 -14.19
C LYS A 124 20.50 5.06 -12.82
N GLU A 125 21.57 5.09 -12.04
CA GLU A 125 21.55 4.61 -10.65
C GLU A 125 20.92 5.68 -9.75
N VAL A 126 20.09 5.22 -8.82
CA VAL A 126 19.41 6.06 -7.82
C VAL A 126 19.61 5.42 -6.46
N THR A 127 20.06 6.22 -5.50
CA THR A 127 20.19 5.80 -4.10
C THR A 127 19.11 6.45 -3.26
N ALA A 128 18.26 5.65 -2.63
CA ALA A 128 17.11 6.11 -1.85
C ALA A 128 16.88 5.21 -0.62
N PRO A 129 16.16 5.68 0.41
CA PRO A 129 15.75 4.84 1.53
C PRO A 129 14.92 3.64 1.05
N LEU A 130 15.08 2.49 1.72
CA LEU A 130 14.35 1.26 1.43
C LEU A 130 12.83 1.49 1.43
N SER A 131 12.32 2.22 2.42
CA SER A 131 10.90 2.58 2.53
C SER A 131 10.34 3.31 1.31
N GLN A 132 11.18 4.06 0.60
CA GLN A 132 10.79 4.84 -0.57
C GLN A 132 10.69 4.01 -1.85
N VAL A 133 11.35 2.83 -1.92
CA VAL A 133 11.47 2.04 -3.16
C VAL A 133 10.96 0.61 -3.06
N PHE A 134 10.68 0.14 -1.85
CA PHE A 134 10.27 -1.24 -1.60
C PHE A 134 8.98 -1.61 -2.32
N HIS A 135 8.00 -0.71 -2.39
CA HIS A 135 6.71 -0.96 -3.04
C HIS A 135 6.84 -1.31 -4.52
N TYR A 136 7.84 -0.79 -5.23
CA TYR A 136 8.10 -1.15 -6.63
C TYR A 136 8.56 -2.59 -6.82
N HIS A 137 8.91 -3.30 -5.77
CA HIS A 137 9.45 -4.66 -5.82
C HIS A 137 8.56 -5.67 -5.11
N LEU A 138 7.47 -5.22 -4.48
CA LEU A 138 6.59 -6.04 -3.65
C LEU A 138 6.05 -7.29 -4.37
N LEU A 139 5.64 -7.15 -5.64
CA LEU A 139 5.10 -8.25 -6.43
C LEU A 139 6.18 -9.17 -7.05
N LEU A 140 7.45 -9.04 -6.68
CA LEU A 140 8.49 -10.05 -6.96
C LEU A 140 8.46 -11.19 -5.92
N GLY A 141 7.78 -11.00 -4.79
CA GLY A 141 7.79 -11.92 -3.65
C GLY A 141 8.88 -11.57 -2.63
N SER A 142 8.55 -11.57 -1.33
CA SER A 142 9.41 -10.99 -0.26
C SER A 142 10.77 -11.69 -0.13
N GLU A 143 10.83 -12.99 -0.40
CA GLU A 143 12.04 -13.81 -0.33
C GLU A 143 13.13 -13.36 -1.31
N GLN A 144 12.74 -12.80 -2.46
CA GLN A 144 13.67 -12.52 -3.55
C GLN A 144 14.05 -11.03 -3.64
N VAL A 145 13.29 -10.12 -3.02
CA VAL A 145 13.50 -8.66 -3.16
C VAL A 145 14.93 -8.23 -2.81
N PHE A 146 15.50 -8.77 -1.73
CA PHE A 146 16.86 -8.40 -1.33
C PHE A 146 17.93 -9.00 -2.24
N ASP A 147 17.72 -10.22 -2.73
CA ASP A 147 18.59 -10.83 -3.74
C ASP A 147 18.57 -10.02 -5.04
N PHE A 148 17.40 -9.51 -5.43
CA PHE A 148 17.26 -8.58 -6.55
C PHE A 148 18.05 -7.29 -6.33
N PHE A 149 17.98 -6.68 -5.15
CA PHE A 149 18.74 -5.47 -4.86
C PHE A 149 20.25 -5.71 -4.95
N VAL A 150 20.74 -6.82 -4.40
CA VAL A 150 22.16 -7.18 -4.47
C VAL A 150 22.61 -7.45 -5.91
N ALA A 151 21.76 -8.13 -6.70
CA ALA A 151 22.02 -8.39 -8.12
C ALA A 151 22.03 -7.10 -8.96
N ASP A 152 21.15 -6.15 -8.64
CA ASP A 152 21.02 -4.89 -9.36
C ASP A 152 22.19 -3.94 -9.11
N SER A 153 22.70 -3.88 -7.86
CA SER A 153 23.91 -3.11 -7.55
C SER A 153 24.77 -3.76 -6.46
N PRO A 154 26.09 -3.93 -6.68
CA PRO A 154 27.01 -4.39 -5.64
C PRO A 154 27.02 -3.52 -4.38
N ALA A 155 26.59 -2.26 -4.49
CA ALA A 155 26.44 -1.34 -3.36
C ALA A 155 25.46 -1.87 -2.30
N ASN A 156 24.50 -2.72 -2.69
CA ASN A 156 23.49 -3.28 -1.82
C ASN A 156 23.95 -4.53 -1.06
N SER A 157 25.20 -4.97 -1.21
CA SER A 157 25.74 -6.20 -0.59
C SER A 157 25.58 -6.31 0.94
N ARG A 158 25.26 -5.21 1.63
CA ARG A 158 25.03 -5.16 3.08
C ARG A 158 23.55 -5.19 3.47
N ILE A 159 22.65 -4.98 2.51
CA ILE A 159 21.20 -5.03 2.70
C ILE A 159 20.80 -6.51 2.72
N ARG A 160 20.10 -6.91 3.77
CA ARG A 160 19.63 -8.29 4.00
C ARG A 160 18.21 -8.23 4.57
N ASN A 161 17.63 -9.40 4.87
CA ASN A 161 16.29 -9.54 5.45
C ASN A 161 16.07 -8.82 6.80
N SER A 162 17.11 -8.22 7.41
CA SER A 162 17.04 -7.36 8.61
C SER A 162 17.17 -5.86 8.31
N ALA A 163 17.11 -5.47 7.03
CA ALA A 163 17.25 -4.09 6.60
C ALA A 163 16.12 -3.23 7.17
N GLN A 164 16.49 -2.05 7.65
CA GLN A 164 15.56 -1.10 8.23
C GLN A 164 14.96 -0.20 7.15
N PRO A 165 13.74 0.35 7.35
CA PRO A 165 13.11 1.25 6.39
C PRO A 165 14.00 2.43 5.95
N GLY A 166 14.85 2.93 6.83
CA GLY A 166 15.80 4.02 6.55
C GLY A 166 17.11 3.61 5.86
N ASP A 167 17.37 2.30 5.68
CA ASP A 167 18.58 1.84 5.02
C ASP A 167 18.59 2.28 3.55
N MET A 168 19.73 2.78 3.09
CA MET A 168 19.86 3.27 1.71
C MET A 168 20.14 2.11 0.75
N VAL A 169 19.36 2.02 -0.32
CA VAL A 169 19.55 1.07 -1.41
C VAL A 169 19.83 1.80 -2.73
N THR A 170 20.68 1.23 -3.57
CA THR A 170 21.07 1.77 -4.88
C THR A 170 20.51 0.90 -5.99
N LEU A 171 19.63 1.45 -6.83
CA LEU A 171 18.92 0.69 -7.85
C LEU A 171 19.04 1.36 -9.23
N ASN A 172 18.98 0.56 -10.28
CA ASN A 172 18.94 1.04 -11.66
C ASN A 172 17.51 1.40 -12.06
N THR A 173 17.34 2.61 -12.57
CA THR A 173 16.08 3.15 -13.08
C THR A 173 16.23 3.54 -14.55
N PHE A 174 15.12 3.59 -15.29
CA PHE A 174 15.10 4.20 -16.61
C PHE A 174 15.02 5.72 -16.50
N ASP A 175 15.85 6.45 -17.25
CA ASP A 175 15.79 7.90 -17.36
C ASP A 175 14.72 8.32 -18.37
N LEU A 176 13.60 8.83 -17.87
CA LEU A 176 12.47 9.27 -18.69
C LEU A 176 12.37 10.79 -18.84
N SER A 177 13.41 11.54 -18.45
CA SER A 177 13.41 13.02 -18.48
C SER A 177 12.96 13.61 -19.82
N VAL A 178 13.50 13.09 -20.93
CA VAL A 178 13.14 13.53 -22.28
C VAL A 178 11.67 13.24 -22.60
N PHE A 179 11.20 12.07 -22.20
CA PHE A 179 9.84 11.60 -22.47
C PHE A 179 8.81 12.35 -21.63
N PHE A 180 9.02 12.44 -20.31
CA PHE A 180 8.13 13.15 -19.39
C PHE A 180 8.01 14.63 -19.76
N LYS A 181 9.12 15.29 -20.08
CA LYS A 181 9.12 16.67 -20.55
C LYS A 181 8.37 16.86 -21.87
N LYS A 182 8.55 15.95 -22.83
CA LYS A 182 7.87 16.01 -24.15
C LYS A 182 6.35 15.93 -23.99
N HIS A 183 5.87 15.09 -23.07
CA HIS A 183 4.45 14.81 -22.89
C HIS A 183 3.80 15.63 -21.77
N ARG A 184 4.57 16.41 -21.00
CA ARG A 184 4.11 17.07 -19.77
C ARG A 184 3.45 16.05 -18.83
N PHE A 185 4.15 14.94 -18.65
CA PHE A 185 3.64 13.78 -17.93
C PHE A 185 3.27 14.17 -16.50
N SER A 186 2.12 13.68 -16.04
CA SER A 186 1.55 14.01 -14.74
C SER A 186 0.92 12.78 -14.08
N VAL A 187 0.67 12.86 -12.78
CA VAL A 187 0.05 11.76 -12.02
C VAL A 187 -1.29 11.38 -12.68
N GLY A 188 -1.45 10.08 -12.95
CA GLY A 188 -2.62 9.53 -13.65
C GLY A 188 -2.36 9.21 -15.13
N ASP A 189 -1.34 9.82 -15.74
CA ASP A 189 -0.82 9.37 -17.05
C ASP A 189 -0.17 8.00 -16.93
N ALA A 190 -0.08 7.28 -18.06
CA ALA A 190 0.47 5.93 -18.11
C ALA A 190 1.44 5.75 -19.28
N LEU A 191 2.34 4.78 -19.12
CA LEU A 191 3.14 4.21 -20.17
C LEU A 191 2.37 3.00 -20.72
N LEU A 192 1.95 3.08 -21.98
CA LEU A 192 1.39 1.93 -22.69
C LEU A 192 2.54 1.15 -23.30
N CYS A 193 2.88 0.04 -22.63
CA CYS A 193 3.97 -0.85 -22.96
C CYS A 193 3.49 -1.94 -23.91
N LYS A 194 4.39 -2.41 -24.78
CA LYS A 194 4.17 -3.48 -25.75
C LYS A 194 5.37 -4.40 -25.75
N VAL A 195 5.14 -5.70 -25.59
CA VAL A 195 6.22 -6.70 -25.65
C VAL A 195 6.66 -6.88 -27.10
N VAL A 196 7.89 -6.51 -27.41
CA VAL A 196 8.50 -6.68 -28.74
C VAL A 196 9.22 -8.02 -28.82
N ASP A 197 10.00 -8.33 -27.77
CA ASP A 197 10.71 -9.60 -27.64
C ASP A 197 10.64 -10.09 -26.20
N TYR A 198 9.97 -11.21 -25.99
CA TYR A 198 9.79 -11.82 -24.68
C TYR A 198 11.07 -12.49 -24.16
N GLU A 199 11.84 -13.12 -25.04
CA GLU A 199 13.05 -13.89 -24.69
C GLU A 199 14.23 -12.96 -24.39
N ASP A 200 14.28 -11.79 -25.05
CA ASP A 200 15.33 -10.78 -24.83
C ASP A 200 14.89 -9.62 -23.93
N GLY A 201 13.65 -9.62 -23.45
CA GLY A 201 13.09 -8.62 -22.53
C GLY A 201 12.97 -7.23 -23.14
N ILE A 202 12.61 -7.14 -24.42
CA ILE A 202 12.50 -5.88 -25.16
C ILE A 202 11.06 -5.38 -25.12
N ILE A 203 10.87 -4.21 -24.51
CA ILE A 203 9.57 -3.57 -24.34
C ILE A 203 9.57 -2.21 -25.02
N GLU A 204 8.63 -1.99 -25.94
CA GLU A 204 8.37 -0.67 -26.51
C GLU A 204 7.32 0.05 -25.65
N PHE A 205 7.44 1.36 -25.47
CA PHE A 205 6.41 2.13 -24.76
C PHE A 205 5.99 3.40 -25.51
N ARG A 206 4.76 3.83 -25.24
CA ARG A 206 4.19 5.08 -25.74
C ARG A 206 3.33 5.78 -24.68
N TYR A 207 3.10 7.07 -24.89
CA TYR A 207 2.32 7.89 -23.96
C TYR A 207 0.83 7.54 -24.03
N LEU A 208 0.22 7.35 -22.87
CA LEU A 208 -1.22 7.28 -22.69
C LEU A 208 -1.65 8.35 -21.67
N SER A 209 -2.45 9.31 -22.12
CA SER A 209 -2.98 10.36 -21.25
C SER A 209 -3.99 9.81 -20.25
N GLY A 210 -3.90 10.26 -19.00
CA GLY A 210 -4.85 9.96 -17.93
C GLY A 210 -6.29 10.35 -18.27
N GLU A 211 -6.50 11.39 -19.08
CA GLU A 211 -7.85 11.80 -19.53
C GLU A 211 -8.55 10.74 -20.38
N ASN A 212 -7.79 9.87 -21.05
CA ASN A 212 -8.35 8.78 -21.84
C ASN A 212 -8.72 7.55 -20.98
N ARG A 213 -8.31 7.54 -19.71
CA ARG A 213 -8.48 6.41 -18.79
C ARG A 213 -9.77 6.59 -18.00
N GLN A 214 -10.79 5.83 -18.37
CA GLN A 214 -12.12 5.93 -17.77
C GLN A 214 -12.27 4.99 -16.58
N GLU A 215 -12.69 5.53 -15.43
CA GLU A 215 -12.87 4.77 -14.19
C GLU A 215 -13.78 3.53 -14.34
N SER A 216 -14.83 3.63 -15.15
CA SER A 216 -15.71 2.49 -15.45
C SER A 216 -15.01 1.34 -16.18
N LYS A 217 -14.04 1.65 -17.04
CA LYS A 217 -13.25 0.65 -17.76
C LYS A 217 -12.18 0.04 -16.87
N LEU A 218 -11.53 0.86 -16.04
CA LEU A 218 -10.59 0.40 -15.02
C LEU A 218 -11.27 -0.60 -14.08
N LYS A 219 -12.48 -0.29 -13.60
CA LYS A 219 -13.27 -1.20 -12.78
C LYS A 219 -13.60 -2.51 -13.51
N ALA A 220 -14.02 -2.44 -14.78
CA ALA A 220 -14.30 -3.63 -15.58
C ALA A 220 -13.04 -4.50 -15.80
N TYR A 221 -11.87 -3.87 -15.97
CA TYR A 221 -10.60 -4.58 -16.03
C TYR A 221 -10.29 -5.28 -14.71
N VAL A 222 -10.40 -4.58 -13.57
CA VAL A 222 -10.14 -5.14 -12.24
C VAL A 222 -11.02 -6.37 -11.99
N GLU A 223 -12.34 -6.27 -12.23
CA GLU A 223 -13.27 -7.40 -12.08
C GLU A 223 -12.90 -8.58 -13.00
N ALA A 224 -12.53 -8.31 -14.25
CA ALA A 224 -12.14 -9.34 -15.21
C ALA A 224 -10.79 -10.01 -14.85
N PHE A 225 -9.86 -9.25 -14.30
CA PHE A 225 -8.53 -9.73 -13.90
C PHE A 225 -8.60 -10.49 -12.57
N GLU A 226 -9.41 -10.07 -11.60
CA GLU A 226 -9.73 -10.86 -10.41
C GLU A 226 -10.35 -12.22 -10.77
N ALA A 227 -11.30 -12.24 -11.71
CA ALA A 227 -11.88 -13.49 -12.20
C ALA A 227 -10.84 -14.39 -12.87
N ALA A 228 -9.89 -13.80 -13.61
CA ALA A 228 -8.80 -14.53 -14.23
C ALA A 228 -7.82 -15.11 -13.20
N LEU A 229 -7.43 -14.33 -12.18
CA LEU A 229 -6.64 -14.80 -11.04
C LEU A 229 -7.36 -15.92 -10.28
N GLY A 230 -8.69 -15.84 -10.12
CA GLY A 230 -9.47 -16.92 -9.54
C GLY A 230 -9.28 -18.27 -10.25
N ILE A 231 -9.18 -18.27 -11.59
CA ILE A 231 -8.87 -19.48 -12.38
C ILE A 231 -7.45 -19.97 -12.09
N VAL A 232 -6.49 -19.05 -11.91
CA VAL A 232 -5.10 -19.38 -11.58
C VAL A 232 -5.05 -20.03 -10.19
N PHE A 233 -5.70 -19.44 -9.19
CA PHE A 233 -5.76 -19.98 -7.83
C PHE A 233 -6.43 -21.34 -7.78
N ASP A 234 -7.55 -21.54 -8.48
CA ASP A 234 -8.24 -22.83 -8.52
C ASP A 234 -7.40 -23.93 -9.18
N ARG A 235 -6.45 -23.55 -10.05
CA ARG A 235 -5.60 -24.48 -10.79
C ARG A 235 -4.29 -24.79 -10.08
N PHE A 236 -3.64 -23.77 -9.55
CA PHE A 236 -2.27 -23.84 -9.04
C PHE A 236 -2.17 -23.59 -7.55
N GLU A 237 -3.29 -23.29 -6.87
CA GLU A 237 -3.30 -22.95 -5.44
C GLU A 237 -2.24 -21.89 -5.14
N ASN A 238 -1.30 -22.17 -4.22
CA ASN A 238 -0.24 -21.27 -3.79
C ASN A 238 1.15 -21.65 -4.36
N TYR A 239 1.22 -22.48 -5.41
CA TYR A 239 2.50 -22.98 -5.93
C TYR A 239 3.26 -22.00 -6.83
N LEU A 240 2.59 -20.98 -7.35
CA LEU A 240 3.20 -20.03 -8.29
C LEU A 240 3.58 -18.75 -7.55
N GLU A 241 4.81 -18.28 -7.79
CA GLU A 241 5.25 -16.95 -7.40
C GLU A 241 4.41 -15.86 -8.10
N ILE A 242 4.32 -14.68 -7.50
CA ILE A 242 3.42 -13.61 -7.96
C ILE A 242 3.57 -13.25 -9.45
N PRO A 243 4.79 -13.03 -10.01
CA PRO A 243 4.93 -12.70 -11.43
C PRO A 243 4.34 -13.77 -12.35
N GLU A 244 4.46 -15.03 -11.93
CA GLU A 244 3.94 -16.17 -12.64
C GLU A 244 2.41 -16.24 -12.52
N GLN A 245 1.85 -15.95 -11.35
CA GLN A 245 0.39 -15.83 -11.17
C GLN A 245 -0.21 -14.75 -12.08
N LEU A 246 0.41 -13.58 -12.16
CA LEU A 246 -0.02 -12.46 -13.01
C LEU A 246 0.07 -12.83 -14.50
N SER A 247 1.18 -13.46 -14.92
CA SER A 247 1.38 -13.97 -16.28
C SER A 247 0.29 -14.98 -16.67
N TRP A 248 0.00 -15.95 -15.79
CA TRP A 248 -1.09 -16.90 -15.98
C TRP A 248 -2.47 -16.27 -15.97
N ALA A 249 -2.70 -15.21 -15.20
CA ALA A 249 -3.96 -14.49 -15.19
C ALA A 249 -4.21 -13.79 -16.54
N HIS A 250 -3.19 -13.18 -17.14
CA HIS A 250 -3.29 -12.66 -18.50
C HIS A 250 -3.64 -13.75 -19.52
N TYR A 251 -3.04 -14.93 -19.39
CA TYR A 251 -3.38 -16.07 -20.24
C TYR A 251 -4.82 -16.55 -19.99
N ALA A 252 -5.23 -16.76 -18.74
CA ALA A 252 -6.57 -17.23 -18.38
C ALA A 252 -7.66 -16.24 -18.85
N GLY A 253 -7.42 -14.95 -18.65
CA GLY A 253 -8.31 -13.85 -19.03
C GLY A 253 -8.22 -13.42 -20.49
N ARG A 254 -7.42 -14.07 -21.35
CA ARG A 254 -7.11 -13.63 -22.73
C ARG A 254 -8.32 -13.33 -23.63
N ALA A 255 -9.49 -13.87 -23.31
CA ALA A 255 -10.74 -13.68 -24.06
C ALA A 255 -11.69 -12.64 -23.43
N THR A 256 -11.47 -12.27 -22.16
CA THR A 256 -12.37 -11.42 -21.37
C THR A 256 -11.73 -10.10 -20.96
N LEU A 257 -10.40 -10.05 -20.87
CA LEU A 257 -9.68 -8.84 -20.50
C LEU A 257 -9.87 -7.74 -21.56
N PRO A 258 -10.20 -6.50 -21.13
CA PRO A 258 -10.20 -5.33 -22.01
C PRO A 258 -8.86 -5.09 -22.71
N ALA A 259 -8.89 -4.20 -23.71
CA ALA A 259 -7.67 -3.71 -24.33
C ALA A 259 -6.80 -2.97 -23.30
N ALA A 260 -5.47 -3.08 -23.41
CA ALA A 260 -4.53 -2.53 -22.43
C ALA A 260 -4.71 -1.03 -22.15
N ALA A 261 -5.09 -0.23 -23.16
CA ALA A 261 -5.35 1.21 -22.98
C ALA A 261 -6.52 1.51 -22.04
N ASP A 262 -7.39 0.52 -21.81
CA ASP A 262 -8.57 0.58 -20.94
C ASP A 262 -8.36 -0.17 -19.61
N SER A 263 -7.15 -0.67 -19.36
CA SER A 263 -6.78 -1.50 -18.21
C SER A 263 -6.17 -0.69 -17.06
N ALA A 264 -5.98 -1.34 -15.91
CA ALA A 264 -5.14 -0.87 -14.82
C ALA A 264 -3.72 -1.46 -14.95
N SER A 265 -2.70 -0.77 -14.42
CA SER A 265 -1.39 -1.37 -14.15
C SER A 265 -1.48 -2.39 -13.00
N ASP A 266 -0.45 -3.20 -12.78
CA ASP A 266 -0.42 -4.14 -11.66
C ASP A 266 -0.50 -3.42 -10.30
N ASP A 267 0.19 -2.27 -10.16
CA ASP A 267 0.14 -1.42 -8.96
C ASP A 267 -1.26 -0.83 -8.70
N GLU A 268 -1.96 -0.42 -9.76
CA GLU A 268 -3.33 0.07 -9.66
C GLU A 268 -4.31 -1.06 -9.38
N PHE A 269 -4.13 -2.21 -10.03
CA PHE A 269 -4.94 -3.38 -9.82
C PHE A 269 -4.90 -3.79 -8.35
N LEU A 270 -3.71 -3.91 -7.75
CA LEU A 270 -3.58 -4.30 -6.34
C LEU A 270 -4.32 -3.33 -5.40
N ARG A 271 -4.26 -2.03 -5.66
CA ARG A 271 -4.97 -1.01 -4.85
C ARG A 271 -6.49 -1.01 -5.04
N ARG A 272 -6.97 -1.54 -6.17
CA ARG A 272 -8.39 -1.50 -6.56
C ARG A 272 -9.09 -2.84 -6.37
N ALA A 273 -8.34 -3.93 -6.35
CA ALA A 273 -8.83 -5.27 -6.12
C ALA A 273 -9.46 -5.37 -4.73
N SER A 274 -10.62 -6.00 -4.66
CA SER A 274 -11.41 -6.11 -3.44
C SER A 274 -11.37 -7.52 -2.85
N GLY A 275 -11.17 -8.53 -3.71
CA GLY A 275 -11.18 -9.95 -3.37
C GLY A 275 -9.81 -10.63 -3.47
N ILE A 276 -8.73 -9.87 -3.66
CA ILE A 276 -7.36 -10.37 -3.75
C ILE A 276 -6.53 -9.79 -2.61
N GLU A 277 -5.65 -10.60 -2.03
CA GLU A 277 -4.66 -10.17 -1.05
C GLU A 277 -3.30 -10.78 -1.37
N ILE A 278 -2.22 -10.19 -0.84
CA ILE A 278 -0.91 -10.82 -0.82
C ILE A 278 -0.86 -11.67 0.45
N ASN A 279 -0.75 -12.98 0.28
CA ASN A 279 -0.54 -13.92 1.36
C ASN A 279 0.96 -14.14 1.56
N PHE A 280 1.41 -13.99 2.80
CA PHE A 280 2.77 -14.23 3.24
C PHE A 280 2.77 -15.53 4.05
N ASP A 281 2.92 -16.67 3.37
CA ASP A 281 3.13 -17.95 4.05
C ASP A 281 4.62 -18.10 4.42
N GLN A 282 4.95 -18.95 5.39
CA GLN A 282 6.32 -19.19 5.88
C GLN A 282 7.27 -19.72 4.80
N GLU A 283 6.74 -20.21 3.67
CA GLU A 283 7.52 -20.75 2.55
C GLU A 283 7.48 -19.90 1.28
N HIS A 284 6.42 -19.08 1.04
CA HIS A 284 6.23 -18.34 -0.22
C HIS A 284 5.36 -17.07 -0.05
N THR A 285 5.61 -16.05 -0.89
CA THR A 285 4.72 -14.88 -1.04
C THR A 285 3.89 -15.03 -2.30
N VAL A 286 2.56 -15.07 -2.18
CA VAL A 286 1.65 -15.30 -3.31
C VAL A 286 0.46 -14.37 -3.27
N LEU A 287 -0.18 -14.11 -4.41
CA LEU A 287 -1.52 -13.57 -4.47
C LEU A 287 -2.51 -14.68 -4.10
N ALA A 288 -3.51 -14.35 -3.29
CA ALA A 288 -4.56 -15.28 -2.87
C ALA A 288 -5.94 -14.61 -2.87
N ARG A 289 -6.99 -15.42 -2.81
CA ARG A 289 -8.34 -14.92 -2.55
C ARG A 289 -8.40 -14.40 -1.13
N LYS A 290 -8.93 -13.20 -0.97
CA LYS A 290 -9.23 -12.61 0.33
C LYS A 290 -10.22 -13.51 1.06
N SER A 291 -9.81 -14.07 2.20
CA SER A 291 -10.71 -14.90 3.00
C SER A 291 -11.74 -14.04 3.75
N GLU A 292 -13.02 -14.44 3.73
CA GLU A 292 -13.94 -14.07 4.81
C GLU A 292 -13.50 -14.92 6.01
N ALA A 293 -12.84 -14.30 6.98
CA ALA A 293 -12.30 -15.01 8.13
C ALA A 293 -13.36 -15.91 8.80
N PRO A 294 -13.13 -17.22 8.94
CA PRO A 294 -13.78 -17.98 10.00
C PRO A 294 -13.29 -17.43 11.34
N GLU A 295 -14.20 -17.16 12.27
CA GLU A 295 -13.95 -16.65 13.64
C GLU A 295 -12.97 -17.49 14.51
N ASP A 296 -12.35 -18.56 13.99
CA ASP A 296 -11.55 -19.50 14.80
C ASP A 296 -10.29 -20.06 14.09
N ALA A 297 -9.76 -19.38 13.07
CA ALA A 297 -8.49 -19.77 12.45
C ALA A 297 -7.45 -18.66 12.55
N ALA A 298 -7.03 -18.36 13.77
CA ALA A 298 -5.72 -17.75 14.00
C ALA A 298 -4.67 -18.75 13.48
N ALA A 299 -4.20 -18.53 12.26
CA ALA A 299 -2.86 -18.98 11.91
C ALA A 299 -1.93 -18.17 12.80
N ASP A 300 -1.16 -18.86 13.66
CA ASP A 300 -0.17 -18.21 14.50
C ASP A 300 0.82 -17.45 13.60
N LEU A 301 0.62 -16.14 13.51
CA LEU A 301 1.58 -15.18 12.99
C LEU A 301 2.87 -15.31 13.82
N PRO A 302 4.07 -15.15 13.23
CA PRO A 302 5.21 -14.75 14.02
C PRO A 302 4.83 -13.46 14.78
N GLU A 303 5.15 -13.37 16.07
CA GLU A 303 4.89 -12.16 16.86
C GLU A 303 5.40 -10.92 16.11
N GLY A 304 4.51 -9.97 15.78
CA GLY A 304 4.86 -8.66 15.25
C GLY A 304 4.35 -8.26 13.86
N VAL A 305 3.53 -9.05 13.15
CA VAL A 305 3.03 -8.64 11.82
C VAL A 305 1.51 -8.73 11.70
N THR A 306 0.86 -7.56 11.77
CA THR A 306 -0.55 -7.37 11.44
C THR A 306 -0.62 -6.27 10.36
N PHE A 307 -1.23 -6.54 9.21
CA PHE A 307 -1.28 -5.58 8.09
C PHE A 307 -2.57 -4.79 8.06
N SER A 308 -2.43 -3.47 7.92
CA SER A 308 -3.57 -2.57 7.85
C SER A 308 -4.01 -2.19 6.45
N ARG A 309 -5.33 -2.03 6.28
CA ARG A 309 -6.01 -1.37 5.17
C ARG A 309 -6.14 0.14 5.36
N GLY A 310 -5.80 0.65 6.54
CA GLY A 310 -5.67 2.08 6.81
C GLY A 310 -4.24 2.59 6.65
N GLU A 311 -4.08 3.89 6.73
CA GLU A 311 -2.83 4.62 6.76
C GLU A 311 -1.90 4.09 7.85
N THR A 312 -0.67 3.80 7.44
CA THR A 312 0.38 3.17 8.26
C THR A 312 1.78 3.69 7.94
N GLY A 313 1.94 4.52 6.90
CA GLY A 313 3.24 5.03 6.43
C GLY A 313 3.63 6.39 7.01
N ASP A 314 2.65 7.20 7.41
CA ASP A 314 2.86 8.47 8.11
C ASP A 314 2.02 8.52 9.38
N ILE A 315 2.66 8.68 10.53
CA ILE A 315 1.96 8.72 11.82
C ILE A 315 0.94 9.85 11.90
N ALA A 316 1.20 11.02 11.29
CA ALA A 316 0.25 12.13 11.32
C ALA A 316 -0.99 11.87 10.44
N ALA A 317 -0.82 11.14 9.35
CA ALA A 317 -1.92 10.68 8.51
C ALA A 317 -2.68 9.52 9.19
N LEU A 318 -2.00 8.60 9.88
CA LEU A 318 -2.60 7.53 10.68
C LEU A 318 -3.46 8.11 11.81
N LEU A 319 -2.92 9.01 12.62
CA LEU A 319 -3.64 9.66 13.73
C LEU A 319 -4.95 10.29 13.27
N ARG A 320 -4.92 10.97 12.12
CA ARG A 320 -6.10 11.59 11.51
C ARG A 320 -7.14 10.56 11.08
N GLU A 321 -6.72 9.43 10.53
CA GLU A 321 -7.63 8.39 10.06
C GLU A 321 -8.28 7.63 11.23
N ILE A 322 -7.53 7.34 12.28
CA ILE A 322 -8.07 6.69 13.49
C ILE A 322 -8.93 7.62 14.36
N GLY A 323 -9.08 8.89 13.95
CA GLY A 323 -9.88 9.90 14.64
C GLY A 323 -9.18 10.56 15.83
N SER A 324 -7.85 10.44 15.96
CA SER A 324 -7.08 11.15 16.97
C SER A 324 -6.80 12.60 16.54
N PRO A 325 -7.13 13.59 17.39
CA PRO A 325 -6.82 15.00 17.13
C PRO A 325 -5.39 15.39 17.53
N LEU A 326 -4.59 14.43 18.02
CA LEU A 326 -3.22 14.68 18.46
C LEU A 326 -2.24 14.74 17.31
N THR A 327 -1.16 15.50 17.51
CA THR A 327 0.01 15.50 16.63
C THR A 327 1.13 14.61 17.20
N PRO A 328 2.09 14.16 16.37
CA PRO A 328 3.23 13.38 16.85
C PRO A 328 4.05 14.08 17.94
N VAL A 329 4.14 15.41 17.87
CA VAL A 329 4.85 16.22 18.88
C VAL A 329 4.13 16.21 20.23
N GLU A 330 2.80 16.27 20.23
CA GLU A 330 2.01 16.22 21.46
C GLU A 330 2.08 14.84 22.10
N ILE A 331 2.18 13.77 21.31
CA ILE A 331 2.43 12.39 21.79
C ILE A 331 3.80 12.33 22.50
N ASP A 332 4.86 12.79 21.85
CA ASP A 332 6.19 12.87 22.46
C ASP A 332 6.16 13.71 23.76
N SER A 333 5.39 14.81 23.78
CA SER A 333 5.26 15.66 24.96
C SER A 333 4.51 14.98 26.11
N PHE A 334 3.47 14.19 25.84
CA PHE A 334 2.82 13.35 26.87
C PHE A 334 3.82 12.37 27.51
N ILE A 335 4.64 11.72 26.69
CA ILE A 335 5.65 10.76 27.17
C ILE A 335 6.67 11.47 28.07
N LEU A 336 7.24 12.59 27.61
CA LEU A 336 8.24 13.35 28.36
C LEU A 336 7.67 14.00 29.63
N ASP A 337 6.41 14.43 29.61
CA ASP A 337 5.71 14.94 30.79
C ASP A 337 5.50 13.83 31.85
N ASN A 338 5.09 12.64 31.42
CA ASN A 338 5.02 11.44 32.26
C ASN A 338 6.39 11.04 32.84
N CYS A 339 7.46 11.10 32.05
CA CYS A 339 8.83 10.88 32.55
C CYS A 339 9.22 11.85 33.68
N HIS A 340 8.86 13.12 33.54
CA HIS A 340 9.09 14.13 34.57
C HIS A 340 8.29 13.86 35.86
N ALA A 341 6.99 13.53 35.70
CA ALA A 341 6.07 13.17 36.77
C ALA A 341 6.42 11.83 37.45
N ARG A 342 7.28 11.01 36.82
CA ARG A 342 7.65 9.64 37.23
C ARG A 342 6.50 8.64 37.08
N GLU A 343 5.64 8.88 36.11
CA GLU A 343 4.54 8.01 35.70
C GLU A 343 5.00 7.22 34.47
N LEU A 344 5.85 6.20 34.72
CA LEU A 344 6.57 5.46 33.68
C LEU A 344 5.84 4.23 33.17
N GLU A 345 4.56 4.07 33.53
CA GLU A 345 3.75 2.96 33.04
C GLU A 345 3.11 3.35 31.70
N PHE A 346 3.26 2.48 30.71
CA PHE A 346 2.75 2.71 29.35
C PHE A 346 1.24 2.94 29.36
N GLU A 347 0.50 2.15 30.15
CA GLU A 347 -0.95 2.22 30.24
C GLU A 347 -1.45 3.55 30.82
N ASP A 348 -0.68 4.18 31.72
CA ASP A 348 -1.02 5.47 32.31
C ASP A 348 -0.84 6.59 31.28
N PHE A 349 0.27 6.57 30.53
CA PHE A 349 0.48 7.46 29.38
C PHE A 349 -0.61 7.27 28.32
N PHE A 350 -0.84 6.03 27.89
CA PHE A 350 -1.76 5.72 26.81
C PHE A 350 -3.19 6.13 27.16
N ALA A 351 -3.62 5.88 28.40
CA ALA A 351 -4.93 6.28 28.89
C ALA A 351 -5.09 7.81 28.93
N ARG A 352 -4.03 8.54 29.32
CA ARG A 352 -4.01 10.00 29.39
C ARG A 352 -4.05 10.64 27.99
N ALA A 353 -3.31 10.10 27.02
CA ALA A 353 -3.21 10.66 25.67
C ALA A 353 -4.42 10.33 24.78
N PHE A 354 -4.92 9.08 24.79
CA PHE A 354 -5.88 8.62 23.78
C PHE A 354 -7.29 8.35 24.31
N GLY A 355 -7.47 8.16 25.63
CA GLY A 355 -8.72 7.70 26.21
C GLY A 355 -9.05 6.25 25.80
N ARG A 356 -9.47 5.41 26.74
CA ARG A 356 -9.49 3.94 26.56
C ARG A 356 -10.40 3.38 25.45
N GLU A 357 -11.27 4.16 24.80
CA GLU A 357 -12.34 3.62 23.92
C GLU A 357 -12.62 4.42 22.63
N LYS A 358 -11.76 5.35 22.19
CA LYS A 358 -12.14 6.35 21.15
C LYS A 358 -11.46 6.24 19.79
N LEU A 359 -10.45 5.37 19.65
CA LEU A 359 -9.71 5.21 18.40
C LEU A 359 -10.45 4.25 17.47
N ASN A 360 -10.65 4.68 16.23
CA ASN A 360 -11.35 3.91 15.21
C ASN A 360 -10.36 3.32 14.23
N PHE A 361 -9.81 2.16 14.57
CA PHE A 361 -8.90 1.44 13.67
C PHE A 361 -9.69 0.80 12.53
N THR A 362 -9.13 0.87 11.31
CA THR A 362 -9.68 0.22 10.12
C THR A 362 -9.65 -1.30 10.24
N ASP A 363 -8.65 -1.83 10.94
CA ASP A 363 -8.46 -3.24 11.25
C ASP A 363 -7.39 -3.43 12.35
N GLU A 364 -7.21 -4.68 12.79
CA GLU A 364 -6.21 -5.08 13.79
C GLU A 364 -4.77 -4.81 13.33
N GLY A 365 -4.55 -4.74 12.01
CA GLY A 365 -3.30 -4.31 11.41
C GLY A 365 -2.94 -2.87 11.72
N GLN A 366 -3.91 -1.98 11.56
CA GLN A 366 -3.72 -0.56 11.85
C GLN A 366 -3.44 -0.36 13.32
N GLN A 367 -4.20 -1.11 14.11
CA GLN A 367 -4.12 -1.11 15.54
C GLN A 367 -2.71 -1.51 15.97
N ALA A 368 -2.17 -2.65 15.54
CA ALA A 368 -0.83 -3.02 16.00
C ALA A 368 0.28 -2.15 15.42
N VAL A 369 0.18 -1.63 14.18
CA VAL A 369 1.15 -0.63 13.68
C VAL A 369 1.14 0.64 14.55
N PHE A 370 -0.05 1.11 14.92
CA PHE A 370 -0.19 2.23 15.83
C PHE A 370 0.38 1.93 17.21
N TYR A 371 0.01 0.80 17.82
CA TYR A 371 0.52 0.41 19.13
C TYR A 371 2.05 0.24 19.11
N ASN A 372 2.62 -0.46 18.12
CA ASN A 372 4.06 -0.61 17.98
C ASN A 372 4.76 0.74 17.85
N TYR A 373 4.23 1.66 17.04
CA TYR A 373 4.80 2.99 16.93
C TYR A 373 4.80 3.74 18.28
N ILE A 374 3.67 3.70 18.98
CA ILE A 374 3.49 4.40 20.25
C ILE A 374 4.36 3.77 21.35
N GLU A 375 4.49 2.44 21.36
CA GLU A 375 5.37 1.68 22.26
C GLU A 375 6.85 1.97 21.97
N ASP A 376 7.29 1.90 20.71
CA ASP A 376 8.66 2.20 20.30
C ASP A 376 9.04 3.63 20.70
N ARG A 377 8.15 4.61 20.47
CA ARG A 377 8.37 6.00 20.89
C ARG A 377 8.42 6.15 22.42
N PHE A 378 7.55 5.45 23.14
CA PHE A 378 7.54 5.45 24.60
C PHE A 378 8.85 4.89 25.15
N GLU A 379 9.31 3.73 24.65
CA GLU A 379 10.56 3.11 25.05
C GLU A 379 11.78 3.99 24.73
N GLU A 380 11.85 4.56 23.53
CA GLU A 380 12.93 5.44 23.10
C GLU A 380 13.03 6.67 24.02
N LEU A 381 11.93 7.42 24.16
CA LEU A 381 11.95 8.66 24.94
C LEU A 381 12.15 8.41 26.42
N THR A 382 11.52 7.39 27.01
CA THR A 382 11.75 7.05 28.43
C THR A 382 13.18 6.56 28.67
N GLY A 383 13.78 5.83 27.72
CA GLY A 383 15.14 5.33 27.79
C GLY A 383 16.22 6.42 27.66
N GLU A 384 15.95 7.44 26.84
CA GLU A 384 16.87 8.56 26.61
C GLU A 384 16.61 9.77 27.54
N TYR A 385 15.52 9.74 28.31
CA TYR A 385 15.10 10.87 29.14
C TYR A 385 16.14 11.24 30.22
N ASN A 386 16.65 12.47 30.14
CA ASN A 386 17.49 13.06 31.17
C ASN A 386 16.74 14.12 31.97
N ARG A 387 16.31 13.75 33.17
CA ARG A 387 15.61 14.66 34.09
C ARG A 387 16.40 15.94 34.38
N TYR A 388 17.73 15.87 34.52
CA TYR A 388 18.52 17.05 34.88
C TYR A 388 18.48 18.12 33.77
N ASP A 389 18.58 17.68 32.52
CA ASP A 389 18.54 18.58 31.36
C ASP A 389 17.13 19.09 31.08
N ASP A 390 16.12 18.33 31.52
CA ASP A 390 14.72 18.61 31.28
C ASP A 390 14.04 19.43 32.40
N GLU A 391 14.53 19.39 33.63
CA GLU A 391 13.98 20.09 34.80
C GLU A 391 13.67 21.59 34.55
N PRO A 392 14.46 22.37 33.78
CA PRO A 392 14.13 23.76 33.48
C PRO A 392 12.94 23.94 32.52
N LYS A 393 12.66 22.94 31.68
CA LYS A 393 11.67 22.97 30.59
C LYS A 393 10.37 22.28 30.98
N ALA A 394 10.47 21.24 31.82
CA ALA A 394 9.36 20.37 32.17
C ALA A 394 8.13 21.11 32.73
N PRO A 395 8.25 22.08 33.66
CA PRO A 395 7.07 22.76 34.21
C PRO A 395 6.25 23.49 33.13
N LEU A 396 6.94 24.14 32.18
CA LEU A 396 6.25 24.82 31.08
C LEU A 396 5.63 23.81 30.10
N ARG A 397 6.30 22.67 29.86
CA ARG A 397 5.73 21.58 29.06
C ARG A 397 4.44 21.06 29.72
N SER A 398 4.44 20.83 31.03
CA SER A 398 3.25 20.39 31.77
C SER A 398 2.09 21.39 31.61
N THR A 399 2.35 22.70 31.72
CA THR A 399 1.32 23.73 31.48
C THR A 399 0.75 23.66 30.06
N VAL A 400 1.59 23.44 29.05
CA VAL A 400 1.07 23.28 27.68
C VAL A 400 0.28 21.97 27.53
N MET A 401 0.67 20.90 28.23
CA MET A 401 -0.08 19.64 28.21
C MET A 401 -1.46 19.75 28.85
N GLU A 402 -1.62 20.54 29.92
CA GLU A 402 -2.94 20.86 30.48
C GLU A 402 -3.86 21.49 29.41
N LEU A 403 -3.34 22.42 28.60
CA LEU A 403 -4.10 23.02 27.50
C LEU A 403 -4.43 22.02 26.38
N VAL A 404 -3.53 21.08 26.09
CA VAL A 404 -3.81 20.01 25.13
C VAL A 404 -4.93 19.12 25.66
N GLU A 405 -4.90 18.75 26.94
CA GLU A 405 -5.94 17.95 27.60
C GLU A 405 -7.30 18.65 27.59
N ASP A 406 -7.35 19.96 27.88
CA ASP A 406 -8.60 20.74 27.81
C ASP A 406 -9.20 20.74 26.40
N ARG A 407 -8.35 20.80 25.38
CA ARG A 407 -8.77 20.71 23.97
C ARG A 407 -9.29 19.31 23.62
N LEU A 408 -8.66 18.25 24.11
CA LEU A 408 -9.14 16.87 23.95
C LEU A 408 -10.52 16.69 24.61
N ASN A 409 -10.67 17.18 25.84
CA ASN A 409 -11.93 17.17 26.57
C ASN A 409 -13.04 17.94 25.82
N PHE A 410 -12.69 19.04 25.14
CA PHE A 410 -13.62 19.77 24.29
C PHE A 410 -14.05 18.97 23.04
N PHE A 411 -13.12 18.30 22.35
CA PHE A 411 -13.49 17.43 21.22
C PHE A 411 -14.35 16.24 21.64
N ASP A 412 -14.08 15.71 22.83
CA ASP A 412 -14.89 14.68 23.46
C ASP A 412 -16.32 15.16 23.75
N PHE A 413 -16.45 16.38 24.26
CA PHE A 413 -17.75 17.03 24.44
C PHE A 413 -18.49 17.18 23.11
N LEU A 414 -17.84 17.66 22.04
CA LEU A 414 -18.47 17.80 20.72
C LEU A 414 -18.93 16.47 20.13
N SER A 415 -18.14 15.41 20.30
CA SER A 415 -18.48 14.05 19.87
C SER A 415 -19.72 13.53 20.58
N ASN A 416 -19.82 13.74 21.90
CA ASN A 416 -20.98 13.33 22.70
C ASN A 416 -22.27 14.09 22.34
N GLU A 417 -22.17 15.36 21.94
CA GLU A 417 -23.31 16.18 21.51
C GLU A 417 -23.73 15.94 20.05
N ASN A 418 -23.10 14.98 19.33
CA ASN A 418 -23.31 14.73 17.90
C ASN A 418 -23.22 16.00 17.03
N ALA A 419 -22.36 16.95 17.41
CA ALA A 419 -22.19 18.19 16.67
C ALA A 419 -21.67 17.88 15.26
N SER A 420 -22.45 18.24 14.23
CA SER A 420 -21.99 18.08 12.84
C SER A 420 -20.86 19.10 12.59
N PRO A 421 -19.79 18.73 11.86
CA PRO A 421 -18.73 19.68 11.45
C PRO A 421 -19.27 20.95 10.78
N GLU A 422 -20.43 20.87 10.12
CA GLU A 422 -21.12 21.97 9.45
C GLU A 422 -21.75 22.98 10.42
N GLN A 423 -21.96 22.59 11.67
CA GLN A 423 -22.51 23.41 12.74
C GLN A 423 -21.42 24.14 13.53
N LEU A 424 -20.16 23.73 13.36
CA LEU A 424 -19.02 24.33 14.03
C LEU A 424 -18.69 25.71 13.41
N PRO A 425 -18.52 26.76 14.22
CA PRO A 425 -18.22 28.09 13.71
C PRO A 425 -16.81 28.13 13.11
N HIS A 426 -16.72 28.40 11.81
CA HIS A 426 -15.46 28.32 11.06
C HIS A 426 -14.35 29.23 11.63
N ASP A 427 -14.68 30.47 12.00
CA ASP A 427 -13.70 31.45 12.47
C ASP A 427 -13.14 31.06 13.84
N GLU A 428 -13.99 30.58 14.75
CA GLU A 428 -13.61 30.09 16.06
C GLU A 428 -12.79 28.79 15.97
N MET A 429 -13.17 27.84 15.10
CA MET A 429 -12.39 26.62 14.89
C MET A 429 -11.02 26.89 14.26
N HIS A 430 -10.95 27.84 13.31
CA HIS A 430 -9.68 28.29 12.75
C HIS A 430 -8.78 28.91 13.83
N ARG A 431 -9.36 29.71 14.73
CA ARG A 431 -8.61 30.32 15.83
C ARG A 431 -8.10 29.27 16.84
N LEU A 432 -8.89 28.23 17.11
CA LEU A 432 -8.46 27.11 17.96
C LEU A 432 -7.29 26.35 17.33
N ALA A 433 -7.33 26.12 16.02
CA ALA A 433 -6.23 25.50 15.28
C ALA A 433 -4.95 26.36 15.28
N GLU A 434 -5.07 27.69 15.13
CA GLU A 434 -3.93 28.61 15.25
C GLU A 434 -3.26 28.54 16.63
N ILE A 435 -4.06 28.46 17.70
CA ILE A 435 -3.56 28.32 19.07
C ILE A 435 -2.84 26.98 19.22
N ALA A 436 -3.46 25.88 18.78
CA ALA A 436 -2.86 24.55 18.81
C ALA A 436 -1.53 24.50 18.05
N MET A 437 -1.45 25.10 16.86
CA MET A 437 -0.19 25.18 16.10
C MET A 437 0.92 25.92 16.86
N GLN A 438 0.59 27.03 17.53
CA GLN A 438 1.58 27.81 18.28
C GLN A 438 2.06 27.07 19.53
N LEU A 439 1.15 26.42 20.26
CA LEU A 439 1.51 25.55 21.38
C LEU A 439 2.39 24.39 20.91
N ASN A 440 2.08 23.80 19.76
CA ASN A 440 2.86 22.71 19.18
C ASN A 440 4.30 23.12 18.81
N GLU A 441 4.51 24.34 18.30
CA GLU A 441 5.87 24.86 18.06
C GLU A 441 6.65 25.07 19.36
N ILE A 442 5.98 25.48 20.44
CA ILE A 442 6.60 25.58 21.77
C ILE A 442 6.98 24.18 22.28
N LEU A 443 6.09 23.19 22.14
CA LEU A 443 6.38 21.80 22.49
C LEU A 443 7.58 21.24 21.72
N LYS A 444 7.72 21.51 20.42
CA LYS A 444 8.92 21.11 19.64
C LYS A 444 10.21 21.64 20.25
N LEU A 445 10.21 22.89 20.72
CA LEU A 445 11.37 23.48 21.38
C LEU A 445 11.63 22.82 22.74
N LEU A 446 10.59 22.62 23.55
CA LEU A 446 10.69 22.05 24.89
C LEU A 446 11.09 20.56 24.87
N ASN A 447 10.63 19.79 23.89
CA ASN A 447 10.96 18.38 23.70
C ASN A 447 12.40 18.18 23.22
N ASN A 448 13.03 19.19 22.62
CA ASN A 448 14.39 19.08 22.12
C ASN A 448 15.40 19.00 23.28
N PRO A 449 16.17 17.90 23.42
CA PRO A 449 17.17 17.77 24.48
C PRO A 449 18.26 18.85 24.40
N GLY A 450 18.60 19.30 23.20
CA GLY A 450 19.62 20.32 22.94
C GLY A 450 19.14 21.76 23.19
N PHE A 451 17.84 21.97 23.46
CA PHE A 451 17.35 23.29 23.85
C PHE A 451 17.64 23.54 25.32
N THR A 452 18.53 24.49 25.62
CA THR A 452 18.90 24.86 26.99
C THR A 452 18.54 26.33 27.22
N PRO A 453 17.27 26.64 27.53
CA PRO A 453 16.83 28.02 27.61
C PRO A 453 17.42 28.74 28.81
N ASP A 454 17.72 30.03 28.65
CA ASP A 454 17.94 30.89 29.80
C ASP A 454 16.61 31.33 30.45
N ASN A 455 16.68 31.94 31.65
CA ASN A 455 15.47 32.37 32.36
C ASN A 455 14.64 33.38 31.54
N ALA A 456 15.27 34.25 30.75
CA ALA A 456 14.54 35.25 29.99
C ALA A 456 13.85 34.64 28.76
N GLU A 457 14.43 33.59 28.17
CA GLU A 457 13.80 32.77 27.14
C GLU A 457 12.60 32.00 27.69
N LEU A 458 12.75 31.37 28.87
CA LEU A 458 11.63 30.70 29.55
C LEU A 458 10.51 31.68 29.90
N ASP A 459 10.82 32.85 30.47
CA ASP A 459 9.81 33.86 30.80
C ASP A 459 8.98 34.28 29.57
N ARG A 460 9.64 34.49 28.41
CA ARG A 460 8.94 34.82 27.15
C ARG A 460 8.05 33.69 26.64
N LEU A 461 8.51 32.45 26.75
CA LEU A 461 7.71 31.29 26.36
C LEU A 461 6.51 31.15 27.30
N THR A 462 6.71 31.31 28.61
CA THR A 462 5.63 31.31 29.62
C THR A 462 4.60 32.39 29.34
N GLU A 463 5.00 33.65 29.10
CA GLU A 463 4.06 34.73 28.72
C GLU A 463 3.26 34.37 27.46
N THR A 464 3.88 33.69 26.50
CA THR A 464 3.21 33.24 25.27
C THR A 464 2.20 32.14 25.56
N VAL A 465 2.56 31.17 26.41
CA VAL A 465 1.67 30.08 26.82
C VAL A 465 0.48 30.61 27.63
N GLU A 466 0.71 31.51 28.58
CA GLU A 466 -0.35 32.16 29.36
C GLU A 466 -1.35 32.90 28.47
N LEU A 467 -0.86 33.67 27.48
CA LEU A 467 -1.74 34.33 26.52
C LEU A 467 -2.57 33.33 25.70
N ARG A 468 -2.00 32.17 25.37
CA ARG A 468 -2.70 31.12 24.62
C ARG A 468 -3.68 30.34 25.48
N ALA A 469 -3.38 30.15 26.76
CA ALA A 469 -4.32 29.60 27.73
C ALA A 469 -5.57 30.48 27.81
N ASP A 470 -5.41 31.78 28.06
CA ASP A 470 -6.52 32.74 28.12
C ASP A 470 -7.35 32.75 26.82
N ASP A 471 -6.69 32.75 25.66
CA ASP A 471 -7.34 32.72 24.34
C ASP A 471 -8.14 31.42 24.14
N GLN A 472 -7.56 30.26 24.51
CA GLN A 472 -8.17 28.95 24.36
C GLN A 472 -9.36 28.77 25.29
N ASP A 473 -9.22 29.12 26.57
CA ASP A 473 -10.29 29.01 27.57
C ASP A 473 -11.50 29.85 27.18
N ALA A 474 -11.26 31.09 26.75
CA ALA A 474 -12.33 31.97 26.28
C ALA A 474 -13.02 31.42 25.02
N LEU A 475 -12.29 30.73 24.15
CA LEU A 475 -12.80 30.16 22.91
C LEU A 475 -13.61 28.89 23.14
N ILE A 476 -13.05 27.94 23.91
CA ILE A 476 -13.73 26.71 24.32
C ILE A 476 -14.99 27.05 25.11
N GLY A 477 -14.95 28.00 26.05
CA GLY A 477 -16.13 28.44 26.80
C GLY A 477 -17.27 28.94 25.89
N ARG A 478 -16.96 29.82 24.92
CA ARG A 478 -17.96 30.31 23.96
C ARG A 478 -18.54 29.20 23.09
N LEU A 479 -17.71 28.25 22.65
CA LEU A 479 -18.15 27.13 21.83
C LEU A 479 -19.05 26.19 22.64
N THR A 480 -18.66 25.84 23.87
CA THR A 480 -19.45 25.01 24.77
C THR A 480 -20.82 25.62 25.09
N ASP A 481 -20.88 26.91 25.45
CA ASP A 481 -22.15 27.61 25.73
C ASP A 481 -23.11 27.56 24.53
N ARG A 482 -22.57 27.71 23.32
CA ARG A 482 -23.36 27.69 22.08
C ARG A 482 -24.01 26.33 21.82
N PHE A 483 -23.33 25.23 22.15
CA PHE A 483 -23.88 23.89 21.99
C PHE A 483 -24.81 23.50 23.15
N ALA A 484 -24.54 23.98 24.36
CA ALA A 484 -25.43 23.80 25.52
C ALA A 484 -26.79 24.51 25.34
N ASP A 485 -26.82 25.72 24.76
CA ASP A 485 -28.03 26.50 24.56
C ASP A 485 -28.87 26.07 23.34
N GLY A 486 -28.31 25.28 22.41
CA GLY A 486 -28.98 24.80 21.20
C GLY A 486 -29.97 23.63 21.40
N GLY A 487 -29.93 22.97 22.56
CA GLY A 487 -30.76 21.79 22.89
C GLY A 487 -32.17 22.09 23.43
N CYS A 488 -32.54 23.35 23.65
CA CYS A 488 -33.85 23.77 24.17
C CYS A 488 -34.68 24.55 23.13
N GLY A 489 -34.95 23.94 21.98
CA GLY A 489 -35.92 24.43 21.00
C GLY A 489 -37.08 23.47 20.83
N HIS A 490 -38.02 23.40 21.79
CA HIS A 490 -39.30 22.73 21.54
C HIS A 490 -40.11 23.54 20.53
N ASP A 491 -40.36 22.93 19.37
CA ASP A 491 -41.25 23.41 18.32
C ASP A 491 -42.61 23.85 18.89
N HIS A 492 -42.86 25.15 18.86
CA HIS A 492 -44.20 25.71 18.89
C HIS A 492 -44.77 25.72 17.46
N HIS A 493 -45.34 24.58 17.06
CA HIS A 493 -46.40 24.49 16.06
C HIS A 493 -47.55 23.74 16.76
N GLY A 494 -48.67 24.35 17.15
CA GLY A 494 -49.47 25.26 16.34
C GLY A 494 -50.34 24.44 15.39
N ASP A 495 -51.18 23.56 15.94
CA ASP A 495 -52.23 22.89 15.16
C ASP A 495 -53.57 22.91 15.90
N ASP A 496 -54.52 23.56 15.22
CA ASP A 496 -55.93 23.61 15.49
C ASP A 496 -56.53 22.21 15.65
N CYS A 497 -57.19 21.97 16.79
CA CYS A 497 -58.16 20.87 16.93
C CYS A 497 -59.55 21.46 17.17
N ASP A 498 -60.25 21.69 16.07
CA ASP A 498 -61.69 21.85 16.05
C ASP A 498 -62.32 20.43 16.03
N CYS A 499 -62.83 20.00 17.18
CA CYS A 499 -63.80 18.90 17.26
C CYS A 499 -64.71 19.13 18.49
N GLY A 500 -65.82 19.80 18.25
CA GLY A 500 -66.98 19.72 19.13
C GLY A 500 -67.54 18.31 19.18
N CYS A 501 -67.83 17.82 20.39
CA CYS A 501 -69.01 17.01 20.69
C CYS A 501 -69.23 16.98 22.21
N CYS A 502 -70.12 17.85 22.69
CA CYS A 502 -70.84 17.64 23.94
C CYS A 502 -71.66 16.35 23.82
N HIS A 503 -71.58 15.42 24.78
CA HIS A 503 -72.72 14.68 25.31
C HIS A 503 -72.36 13.95 26.63
N HIS A 504 -73.21 14.18 27.64
CA HIS A 504 -73.39 13.42 28.90
C HIS A 504 -72.31 13.66 29.98
N LYS A 505 -72.59 14.22 31.18
CA LYS A 505 -73.81 14.37 32.00
C LYS A 505 -73.72 15.64 32.83
#